data_AF-A0A061EFB5-F1
#
_entry.id   AF-A0A061EFB5-F1
#
_cell.length_a   1.000
_cell.length_b   1.000
_cell.length_c   1.000
_cell.angle_alpha   90.00
_cell.angle_beta   90.00
_cell.angle_gamma   90.00
#
_symmetry.space_group_name_H-M   'P 1'
#
loop_
_entity.id
_entity.type
_entity.pdbx_description
1 polymer ?
#
loop_
_entity_poly.entity_id
_entity_poly.type
_entity_poly.pdbx_seq_one_letter_code
_entity_poly.pdbx_strand_id
1 'polypeptide(L)' 'MTTMEPLHKKKKQRSHQRYVLRCYHLIREIIGIGDINIERVSTEDNLADPLTKVLSQQKHDLDLEGFGIRYKGYWL' A
#
# COMPACT_ATOMS: atom_id res chain seq x y z
N MET A 1 -29.11 -47.09 -7.54
CA MET A 1 -27.85 -46.58 -6.96
C MET A 1 -27.80 -45.09 -7.25
N THR A 2 -28.21 -44.24 -6.29
CA THR A 2 -28.23 -42.78 -6.45
C THR A 2 -26.83 -42.25 -6.23
N THR A 3 -26.20 -41.76 -7.29
CA THR A 3 -24.89 -41.11 -7.24
C THR A 3 -25.04 -39.76 -6.51
N MET A 4 -24.39 -39.61 -5.35
CA MET A 4 -24.29 -38.31 -4.67
C MET A 4 -23.21 -37.47 -5.35
N GLU A 5 -23.62 -36.38 -6.00
CA GLU A 5 -22.73 -35.30 -6.44
C GLU A 5 -21.98 -34.71 -5.23
N PRO A 6 -20.65 -34.49 -5.31
CA PRO A 6 -19.91 -33.91 -4.20
C PRO A 6 -20.29 -32.43 -4.03
N LEU A 7 -20.81 -32.09 -2.85
CA LEU A 7 -21.06 -30.72 -2.44
C LEU A 7 -19.73 -29.95 -2.43
N HIS A 8 -19.49 -29.17 -3.49
CA HIS A 8 -18.36 -28.25 -3.58
C HIS A 8 -18.44 -27.26 -2.42
N LYS A 9 -17.75 -27.55 -1.31
CA LYS A 9 -17.55 -26.61 -0.22
C LYS A 9 -16.74 -25.44 -0.78
N LYS A 10 -17.41 -24.35 -1.17
CA LYS A 10 -16.75 -23.06 -1.45
C LYS A 10 -15.92 -22.72 -0.22
N LYS A 11 -14.59 -22.80 -0.35
CA LYS A 11 -13.65 -22.39 0.71
C LYS A 11 -14.01 -20.95 1.07
N LYS A 12 -14.46 -20.74 2.30
CA LYS A 12 -14.84 -19.41 2.81
C LYS A 12 -13.64 -18.49 2.59
N GLN A 13 -13.81 -17.47 1.74
CA GLN A 13 -12.73 -16.53 1.42
C GLN A 13 -12.15 -15.99 2.73
N ARG A 14 -10.90 -16.35 3.01
CA ARG A 14 -10.21 -15.95 4.24
C ARG A 14 -10.19 -14.42 4.29
N SER A 15 -10.29 -13.84 5.49
CA SER A 15 -10.36 -12.38 5.73
C SER A 15 -9.39 -11.56 4.87
N HIS A 16 -8.18 -12.07 4.63
CA HIS A 16 -7.17 -11.46 3.77
C HIS A 16 -7.65 -11.19 2.33
N GLN A 17 -8.35 -12.13 1.69
CA GLN A 17 -8.90 -11.91 0.34
C GLN A 17 -9.95 -10.80 0.33
N ARG A 18 -10.73 -10.66 1.41
CA ARG A 18 -11.75 -9.61 1.53
C ARG A 18 -11.11 -8.22 1.66
N TYR A 19 -9.97 -8.10 2.35
CA TYR A 19 -9.23 -6.84 2.46
C TYR A 19 -8.69 -6.39 1.10
N VAL A 20 -7.98 -7.28 0.40
CA VAL A 20 -7.41 -6.98 -0.92
C VAL A 20 -8.50 -6.59 -1.92
N LEU A 21 -9.61 -7.34 -1.97
CA LEU A 21 -10.72 -7.02 -2.86
C LEU A 21 -11.32 -5.64 -2.54
N ARG A 22 -11.52 -5.29 -1.26
CA ARG A 22 -12.09 -3.97 -0.90
C ARG A 22 -11.15 -2.82 -1.26
N CYS A 23 -9.87 -2.92 -0.93
CA CYS A 23 -8.88 -1.89 -1.27
C CYS A 23 -8.76 -1.71 -2.79
N TYR A 24 -8.79 -2.81 -3.55
CA TYR A 24 -8.70 -2.77 -5.01
C TYR A 24 -9.90 -2.08 -5.65
N HIS A 25 -11.14 -2.36 -5.21
CA HIS A 25 -12.33 -1.72 -5.78
C HIS A 25 -12.35 -0.22 -5.48
N LEU A 26 -12.05 0.19 -4.25
CA LEU A 26 -12.03 1.61 -3.86
C LEU A 26 -11.03 2.42 -4.70
N ILE A 27 -9.79 1.91 -4.84
CA ILE A 27 -8.76 2.60 -5.62
C ILE A 27 -9.19 2.74 -7.08
N ARG A 28 -9.79 1.71 -7.67
CA ARG A 28 -10.28 1.76 -9.06
C ARG A 28 -11.44 2.74 -9.26
N GLU A 29 -12.34 2.85 -8.29
CA GLU A 29 -13.42 3.84 -8.33
C GLU A 29 -12.83 5.26 -8.35
N ILE A 30 -11.86 5.56 -7.49
CA ILE A 30 -11.24 6.89 -7.42
C ILE A 30 -10.46 7.22 -8.71
N ILE A 31 -9.75 6.25 -9.29
CA ILE A 31 -9.12 6.42 -10.61
C ILE A 31 -10.18 6.65 -11.69
N GLY A 32 -11.31 5.93 -11.63
CA GLY A 32 -12.40 6.05 -12.60
C GLY A 32 -13.10 7.42 -12.56
N ILE A 33 -13.14 8.06 -11.40
CA ILE A 33 -13.60 9.45 -11.23
C ILE A 33 -12.62 10.44 -11.89
N GLY A 34 -11.34 10.10 -11.96
CA GLY A 34 -10.30 10.92 -12.58
C GLY A 34 -9.54 11.83 -11.61
N ASP A 35 -9.87 11.79 -10.32
CA ASP A 35 -9.17 12.54 -9.27
C ASP A 35 -7.76 11.97 -8.99
N ILE A 36 -7.65 10.64 -9.18
CA ILE A 36 -6.53 9.71 -9.00
C ILE A 36 -5.61 9.42 -10.21
N ASN A 37 -4.34 9.88 -10.30
CA ASN A 37 -3.37 9.20 -11.19
C ASN A 37 -2.47 8.22 -10.41
N ILE A 38 -2.23 7.03 -10.97
CA ILE A 38 -1.30 6.05 -10.40
C ILE A 38 -0.03 6.01 -11.25
N GLU A 39 1.08 6.35 -10.62
CA GLU A 39 2.40 6.28 -11.22
C GLU A 39 3.29 5.34 -10.42
N ARG A 40 4.16 4.62 -11.14
CA ARG A 40 5.16 3.76 -10.52
C ARG A 40 6.41 4.59 -10.26
N VAL A 41 6.74 4.77 -8.99
CA VAL A 41 8.00 5.37 -8.53
C VAL A 41 9.04 4.27 -8.32
N SER A 42 10.31 4.59 -8.54
CA SER A 42 11.40 3.66 -8.20
C SER A 42 11.47 3.46 -6.68
N THR A 43 12.03 2.34 -6.22
CA THR A 43 12.16 2.09 -4.77
C THR A 43 13.06 3.15 -4.11
N GLU A 44 14.10 3.59 -4.82
CA GLU A 44 15.05 4.57 -4.28
C GLU A 44 14.43 5.96 -4.17
N ASP A 45 13.50 6.29 -5.07
CA ASP A 45 12.83 7.59 -5.13
C ASP A 45 11.51 7.64 -4.32
N ASN A 46 11.11 6.53 -3.68
CA ASN A 46 9.88 6.50 -2.89
C ASN A 46 10.08 7.19 -1.54
N LEU A 47 9.83 8.50 -1.51
CA LEU A 47 9.89 9.30 -0.28
C LEU A 47 8.99 8.76 0.84
N ALA A 48 7.94 7.97 0.55
CA ALA A 48 7.07 7.41 1.59
C ALA A 48 7.62 6.15 2.29
N ASP A 49 8.75 5.60 1.83
CA ASP A 49 9.39 4.43 2.46
C ASP A 49 9.69 4.59 3.96
N PRO A 50 10.17 5.75 4.48
CA PRO A 50 10.40 5.97 5.91
C PRO A 50 9.15 5.76 6.78
N LEU A 51 7.96 5.89 6.22
CA LEU A 51 6.70 5.74 6.95
C LEU A 51 6.25 4.29 7.11
N THR A 52 6.81 3.38 6.30
CA THR A 52 6.34 1.98 6.21
C THR A 52 7.45 0.96 6.43
N LYS A 53 8.71 1.38 6.37
CA LYS A 53 9.90 0.52 6.48
C LYS A 53 10.86 1.07 7.52
N VAL A 54 11.63 0.17 8.13
CA VAL A 54 12.81 0.56 8.91
C VAL A 54 13.95 0.76 7.92
N LEU A 55 14.38 2.00 7.73
CA LEU A 55 15.45 2.39 6.81
C LEU A 55 16.75 2.68 7.57
N SER A 56 17.87 2.68 6.86
CA SER A 56 19.12 3.23 7.39
C SER A 56 18.98 4.74 7.61
N GLN A 57 19.71 5.29 8.59
CA GLN A 57 19.67 6.71 8.90
C GLN A 57 19.96 7.58 7.66
N GLN A 58 20.93 7.17 6.83
CA GLN A 58 21.30 7.89 5.61
C GLN A 58 20.14 8.00 4.62
N LYS A 59 19.41 6.90 4.35
CA LYS A 59 18.26 6.92 3.44
C LYS A 59 17.10 7.71 4.05
N HIS A 60 16.89 7.56 5.35
CA HIS A 60 15.87 8.29 6.08
C HIS A 60 16.09 9.82 6.01
N ASP A 61 17.32 10.28 6.19
CA ASP A 61 17.65 11.72 6.14
C ASP A 61 17.48 12.31 4.73
N LEU A 62 17.90 11.56 3.69
CA LEU A 62 17.67 11.94 2.29
C LEU A 62 16.17 12.06 1.97
N ASP A 63 15.36 11.11 2.44
CA ASP A 63 13.92 11.13 2.20
C ASP A 63 13.23 12.26 2.99
N LEU A 64 13.68 12.55 4.21
CA LEU A 64 13.21 13.70 5.00
C LEU A 64 13.53 15.04 4.36
N GLU A 65 14.70 15.17 3.73
CA GLU A 65 15.03 16.34 2.93
C GLU A 65 14.07 16.51 1.75
N GLY A 66 13.72 15.40 1.08
CA GLY A 66 12.68 15.37 0.04
C GLY A 66 11.29 15.78 0.53
N PHE A 67 10.96 15.50 1.79
CA PHE A 67 9.74 16.00 2.44
C PHE A 67 9.80 17.48 2.86
N GLY A 68 10.98 18.10 2.81
CA GLY A 68 11.20 19.45 3.36
C GLY A 68 11.18 19.49 4.89
N ILE A 69 11.29 18.34 5.55
CA ILE A 69 11.36 18.24 7.01
C ILE A 69 12.81 18.51 7.43
N ARG A 70 13.05 19.60 8.15
CA ARG A 70 14.37 19.97 8.66
C ARG A 70 14.42 19.90 10.18
N TYR A 71 15.53 19.40 10.72
CA TYR A 71 15.77 19.38 12.16
C TYR A 71 15.84 20.82 12.70
N LYS A 72 14.87 21.19 13.55
CA LYS A 72 14.77 22.51 14.19
C LYS A 72 15.66 22.58 15.45
N GLY A 73 16.94 22.24 15.32
CA GLY A 73 17.88 22.18 16.44
C GLY A 73 18.77 23.42 16.65
N TYR A 74 18.88 24.30 15.66
CA TYR A 74 19.69 25.52 15.74
C TYR A 74 18.91 26.71 16.32
N TRP A 75 18.26 26.50 17.46
CA TRP A 75 17.62 27.57 18.27
C TRP A 75 18.31 27.69 19.63
N LEU A 76 19.63 27.77 19.62
CA LEU A 76 20.46 28.22 20.74
C LEU A 76 21.48 29.23 20.20
#